data_AF-A0A1F8XR35-F1
#
_entry.id   AF-A0A1F8XR35-F1
#
_cell.length_a   1.000
_cell.length_b   1.000
_cell.length_c   1.000
_cell.angle_alpha   90.00
_cell.angle_beta   90.00
_cell.angle_gamma   90.00
#
_symmetry.space_group_name_H-M   'P 1'
#
loop_
_entity.id
_entity.type
_entity.pdbx_description
1 polymer ?
#
loop_
_entity_poly.entity_id
_entity_poly.type
_entity_poly.pdbx_seq_one_letter_code
_entity_poly.pdbx_strand_id
1 'polypeptide(L)'
;MTLSDLTELASIKGGDLFTLANSHPNLGDNLCGHFSRRFATAFNMLAATQLEVKHRILTILSFFKGVWKADDRAGYVKIPLTQGELAQLIQTTPETISRMLRRLREEKIVRISPKGELSVAEAALRDYLNEER
;
A
#
# COMPACT_ATOMS: atom_id res chain seq x y z
N MET A 1 -3.60 10.03 14.67
CA MET A 1 -4.39 8.79 14.61
C MET A 1 -3.54 7.79 13.85
N THR A 2 -2.81 6.96 14.58
CA THR A 2 -1.96 5.91 14.00
C THR A 2 -2.83 4.69 13.68
N LEU A 3 -2.35 3.78 12.83
CA LEU A 3 -3.06 2.54 12.48
C LEU A 3 -3.56 1.74 13.70
N SER A 4 -2.88 1.90 14.84
CA SER A 4 -3.14 1.18 16.08
C SER A 4 -4.43 1.61 16.81
N ASP A 5 -4.90 2.85 16.62
CA ASP A 5 -6.02 3.40 17.40
C ASP A 5 -7.40 2.87 16.95
N LEU A 6 -7.48 2.20 15.80
CA LEU A 6 -8.72 1.72 15.17
C LEU A 6 -8.75 0.21 14.88
N THR A 7 -7.83 -0.56 15.45
CA THR A 7 -7.64 -1.96 15.05
C THR A 7 -7.90 -2.92 16.20
N GLU A 8 -8.81 -3.87 15.99
CA GLU A 8 -8.97 -5.04 16.86
C GLU A 8 -8.03 -6.17 16.39
N LEU A 9 -7.23 -6.69 17.32
CA LEU A 9 -6.26 -7.75 17.06
C LEU A 9 -6.79 -9.08 17.59
N ALA A 10 -7.04 -10.02 16.68
CA ALA A 10 -7.26 -11.42 17.03
C ALA A 10 -5.92 -12.17 17.03
N SER A 11 -5.63 -12.93 18.09
CA SER A 11 -4.41 -13.72 18.24
C SER A 11 -4.73 -15.20 18.36
N ILE A 12 -3.96 -16.03 17.67
CA ILE A 12 -4.06 -17.50 17.68
C ILE A 12 -2.66 -18.05 17.92
N LYS A 13 -2.53 -19.09 18.76
CA LYS A 13 -1.24 -19.75 18.96
C LYS A 13 -0.87 -20.58 17.73
N GLY A 14 0.41 -20.68 17.42
CA GLY A 14 0.89 -21.42 16.25
C GLY A 14 0.40 -22.87 16.18
N GLY A 15 0.37 -23.60 17.30
CA GLY A 15 -0.15 -24.97 17.35
C GLY A 15 -1.66 -25.09 17.11
N ASP A 16 -2.42 -24.09 17.55
CA ASP A 16 -3.88 -24.06 17.39
C ASP A 16 -4.26 -23.79 15.93
N LEU A 17 -3.43 -23.04 15.20
CA LEU A 17 -3.64 -22.75 13.77
C LEU A 17 -3.67 -24.04 12.93
N PHE A 18 -2.72 -24.96 13.15
CA PHE A 18 -2.69 -26.23 12.44
C PHE A 18 -3.87 -27.13 12.81
N THR A 19 -4.27 -27.11 14.07
CA THR A 19 -5.44 -27.84 14.56
C THR A 19 -6.72 -27.33 13.89
N LEU A 20 -6.87 -26.00 13.77
CA LEU A 20 -7.98 -25.36 13.07
C LEU A 20 -7.97 -25.66 11.56
N ALA A 21 -6.80 -25.61 10.92
CA ALA A 21 -6.68 -25.91 9.50
C ALA A 21 -7.05 -27.37 9.17
N ASN A 22 -6.67 -28.31 10.03
CA ASN A 22 -7.04 -29.72 9.89
C ASN A 22 -8.54 -29.95 10.13
N SER A 23 -9.14 -29.23 11.09
CA SER A 23 -10.57 -29.36 11.43
C SER A 23 -11.48 -28.65 10.42
N HIS A 24 -10.95 -27.68 9.69
CA HIS A 24 -11.66 -26.90 8.68
C HIS A 24 -10.82 -26.76 7.40
N PRO A 25 -10.89 -27.73 6.47
CA PRO A 25 -10.05 -27.73 5.25
C PRO A 25 -10.16 -26.44 4.42
N ASN A 26 -11.36 -25.86 4.34
CA ASN A 26 -11.60 -24.58 3.67
C ASN A 26 -10.76 -23.43 4.26
N LEU A 27 -10.43 -23.47 5.56
CA LEU A 27 -9.55 -22.50 6.19
C LEU A 27 -8.12 -22.63 5.66
N GLY A 28 -7.63 -23.86 5.51
CA GLY A 28 -6.32 -24.18 4.94
C GLY A 28 -6.18 -23.65 3.51
N ASP A 29 -7.15 -23.92 2.65
CA ASP A 29 -7.16 -23.44 1.26
C ASP A 29 -7.17 -21.90 1.20
N ASN A 30 -7.97 -21.26 2.05
CA ASN A 30 -8.03 -19.80 2.14
C ASN A 30 -6.70 -19.19 2.65
N LEU A 31 -6.06 -19.82 3.64
CA LEU A 31 -4.74 -19.42 4.15
C LEU A 31 -3.68 -19.54 3.04
N CYS A 32 -3.63 -20.68 2.35
CA CYS A 32 -2.73 -20.90 1.21
C CYS A 32 -2.94 -19.84 0.12
N GLY A 33 -4.20 -19.57 -0.25
CA GLY A 33 -4.53 -18.51 -1.20
C GLY A 33 -4.12 -17.12 -0.73
N HIS A 34 -4.31 -16.81 0.57
CA HIS A 34 -3.89 -15.55 1.17
C HIS A 34 -2.36 -15.39 1.13
N PHE A 35 -1.61 -16.40 1.56
CA PHE A 35 -0.14 -16.37 1.54
C PHE A 35 0.41 -16.34 0.12
N SER A 36 -0.18 -17.08 -0.82
CA SER A 36 0.21 -17.02 -2.24
C SER A 36 0.07 -15.61 -2.81
N ARG A 37 -1.07 -14.93 -2.56
CA ARG A 37 -1.26 -13.53 -2.96
C ARG A 37 -0.26 -12.57 -2.30
N ARG A 38 0.01 -12.76 -0.99
CA ARG A 38 1.03 -11.97 -0.29
C ARG A 38 2.43 -12.20 -0.86
N PHE A 39 2.75 -13.44 -1.23
CA PHE A 39 4.03 -13.79 -1.82
C PHE A 39 4.17 -13.17 -3.21
N ALA A 40 3.16 -13.26 -4.06
CA ALA A 40 3.13 -12.59 -5.36
C ALA A 40 3.26 -11.06 -5.21
N THR A 41 2.61 -10.46 -4.21
CA THR A 41 2.74 -9.04 -3.90
C THR A 41 4.17 -8.67 -3.51
N ALA A 42 4.79 -9.44 -2.60
CA ALA A 42 6.17 -9.22 -2.19
C ALA A 42 7.15 -9.40 -3.36
N PHE A 43 6.93 -10.41 -4.20
CA PHE A 43 7.72 -10.64 -5.41
C PHE A 43 7.59 -9.48 -6.40
N ASN A 44 6.37 -8.98 -6.63
CA ASN A 44 6.15 -7.81 -7.49
C ASN A 44 6.80 -6.54 -6.92
N MET A 45 6.80 -6.36 -5.60
CA MET A 45 7.52 -5.26 -4.95
C MET A 45 9.04 -5.40 -5.13
N LEU A 46 9.58 -6.62 -5.07
CA LEU A 46 10.99 -6.89 -5.34
C LEU A 46 11.33 -6.66 -6.80
N ALA A 47 10.53 -7.15 -7.74
CA ALA A 47 10.71 -6.87 -9.17
C ALA A 47 10.66 -5.36 -9.45
N ALA A 48 9.79 -4.63 -8.77
CA ALA A 48 9.69 -3.19 -8.86
C ALA A 48 10.94 -2.46 -8.32
N THR A 49 11.84 -3.09 -7.56
CA THR A 49 13.10 -2.45 -7.15
C THR A 49 14.02 -2.10 -8.32
N GLN A 50 13.86 -2.77 -9.47
CA GLN A 50 14.56 -2.42 -10.72
C GLN A 50 13.93 -1.22 -11.44
N LEU A 51 12.72 -0.82 -11.05
CA LEU A 51 12.04 0.35 -11.61
C LEU A 51 12.56 1.63 -10.97
N GLU A 52 12.47 2.73 -11.72
CA GLU A 52 12.75 4.05 -11.17
C GLU A 52 11.89 4.33 -9.92
N VAL A 53 12.43 5.10 -8.98
CA VAL A 53 11.78 5.41 -7.70
C VAL A 53 10.34 5.93 -7.87
N LYS A 54 10.07 6.65 -8.97
CA LYS A 54 8.72 7.13 -9.32
C LYS A 54 7.71 5.98 -9.46
N HIS A 55 8.05 4.96 -10.24
CA HIS A 55 7.19 3.79 -10.45
C HIS A 55 6.93 3.05 -9.15
N ARG A 56 7.97 2.82 -8.34
CA ARG A 56 7.84 2.18 -7.03
C ARG A 56 6.84 2.89 -6.11
N ILE A 57 6.89 4.23 -6.10
CA ILE A 57 5.91 5.03 -5.34
C ILE A 57 4.51 4.78 -5.88
N LEU A 58 4.29 4.87 -7.20
CA LEU A 58 2.96 4.72 -7.80
C LEU A 58 2.39 3.31 -7.63
N THR A 59 3.21 2.25 -7.76
CA THR A 59 2.83 0.87 -7.47
C THR A 59 2.36 0.71 -6.02
N ILE A 60 3.07 1.31 -5.07
CA ILE A 60 2.66 1.22 -3.66
C ILE A 60 1.36 1.98 -3.40
N LEU A 61 1.24 3.19 -3.96
CA LEU A 61 0.02 4.00 -3.81
C LEU A 61 -1.19 3.32 -4.46
N SER A 62 -0.99 2.53 -5.52
CA SER A 62 -2.08 1.81 -6.20
C SER A 62 -2.64 0.65 -5.36
N PHE A 63 -1.87 0.04 -4.44
CA PHE A 63 -2.40 -0.97 -3.51
C PHE A 63 -3.48 -0.42 -2.57
N PHE A 64 -3.49 0.89 -2.33
CA PHE A 64 -4.52 1.54 -1.51
C PHE A 64 -5.79 1.87 -2.31
N LYS A 65 -5.79 1.65 -3.63
CA LYS A 65 -6.96 1.82 -4.49
C LYS A 65 -8.02 0.78 -4.13
N GLY A 66 -9.22 1.23 -3.77
CA GLY A 66 -10.36 0.38 -3.45
C GLY A 66 -10.51 0.00 -1.97
N VAL A 67 -9.46 0.21 -1.16
CA VAL A 67 -9.57 0.08 0.31
C VAL A 67 -10.23 1.32 0.92
N TRP A 68 -10.13 2.46 0.24
CA TRP A 68 -10.58 3.77 0.74
C TRP A 68 -11.41 4.52 -0.31
N LYS A 69 -12.52 5.12 0.11
CA LYS A 69 -13.31 6.04 -0.72
C LYS A 69 -12.56 7.36 -0.88
N ALA A 70 -12.71 8.02 -2.02
CA ALA A 70 -12.18 9.37 -2.22
C ALA A 70 -12.65 10.29 -1.08
N ASP A 71 -11.71 10.98 -0.44
CA ASP A 71 -11.95 11.78 0.77
C ASP A 71 -12.58 13.13 0.43
N ASP A 72 -12.47 13.57 -0.83
CA ASP A 72 -13.01 14.83 -1.31
C ASP A 72 -13.72 14.72 -2.67
N ARG A 73 -14.55 15.73 -2.99
CA ARG A 73 -15.17 15.90 -4.32
C ARG A 73 -14.14 16.15 -5.43
N ALA A 74 -12.85 16.29 -5.10
CA ALA A 74 -11.76 16.53 -6.05
C ALA A 74 -11.07 15.23 -6.50
N GLY A 75 -11.52 14.07 -6.02
CA GLY A 75 -11.05 12.76 -6.49
C GLY A 75 -9.68 12.37 -5.92
N TYR A 76 -9.33 12.80 -4.71
CA TYR A 76 -8.13 12.33 -4.00
C TYR A 76 -8.47 11.27 -2.96
N VAL A 77 -7.62 10.24 -2.88
CA VAL A 77 -7.69 9.17 -1.88
C VAL A 77 -6.63 9.43 -0.81
N LYS A 78 -7.05 9.50 0.46
CA LYS A 78 -6.13 9.66 1.59
C LYS A 78 -5.36 8.36 1.83
N ILE A 79 -4.06 8.49 2.03
CA ILE A 79 -3.15 7.37 2.30
C ILE A 79 -2.73 7.43 3.76
N PRO A 80 -3.04 6.40 4.57
CA PRO A 80 -2.70 6.37 6.00
C PRO A 80 -1.24 5.97 6.22
N LEU A 81 -0.32 6.59 5.47
CA LEU A 81 1.12 6.41 5.61
C LEU A 81 1.80 7.78 5.71
N THR A 82 2.73 7.88 6.65
CA THR A 82 3.68 8.98 6.72
C THR A 82 4.73 8.85 5.62
N GLN A 83 5.42 9.94 5.31
CA GLN A 83 6.55 9.90 4.36
C GLN A 83 7.67 8.96 4.82
N GLY A 84 7.88 8.84 6.13
CA GLY A 84 8.88 7.93 6.71
C GLY A 84 8.52 6.47 6.50
N GLU A 85 7.27 6.09 6.77
CA GLU A 85 6.77 4.73 6.50
C GLU A 85 6.83 4.41 5.00
N LEU A 86 6.50 5.38 4.14
CA LEU A 86 6.62 5.22 2.70
C LEU A 86 8.08 5.01 2.27
N ALA A 87 9.04 5.72 2.87
CA ALA A 87 10.47 5.55 2.61
C ALA A 87 10.97 4.16 3.01
N GLN A 88 10.54 3.65 4.16
CA GLN A 88 10.87 2.30 4.62
C GLN A 88 10.28 1.23 3.68
N LEU A 89 9.02 1.38 3.29
CA LEU A 89 8.33 0.43 2.43
C LEU A 89 8.93 0.40 1.01
N ILE A 90 9.35 1.56 0.49
CA ILE A 90 10.06 1.71 -0.79
C ILE A 90 11.57 1.47 -0.62
N GLN A 91 12.06 1.10 0.57
CA GLN A 91 13.49 0.86 0.81
C GLN A 91 14.39 1.93 0.18
N THR A 92 14.05 3.21 0.41
CA THR A 92 14.82 4.36 -0.08
C THR A 92 14.96 5.39 1.04
N THR A 93 15.73 6.44 0.81
CA THR A 93 15.98 7.44 1.86
C THR A 93 14.82 8.43 1.99
N PRO A 94 14.55 8.98 3.19
CA PRO A 94 13.54 10.02 3.39
C PRO A 94 13.75 11.24 2.47
N GLU A 95 14.99 11.61 2.18
CA GLU A 95 15.33 12.71 1.26
C GLU A 95 14.91 12.39 -0.17
N THR A 96 15.10 11.13 -0.59
CA THR A 96 14.69 10.67 -1.93
C THR A 96 13.17 10.66 -2.06
N ILE A 97 12.45 10.17 -1.05
CA ILE A 97 10.98 10.26 -1.00
C ILE A 97 10.52 11.71 -1.02
N SER A 98 11.10 12.58 -0.18
CA SER A 98 10.70 13.99 -0.11
C SER A 98 10.88 14.69 -1.46
N ARG A 99 12.02 14.49 -2.14
CA ARG A 99 12.27 15.00 -3.49
C ARG A 99 11.24 14.47 -4.50
N MET A 100 10.92 13.18 -4.46
CA MET A 100 9.98 12.57 -5.41
C MET A 100 8.53 12.98 -5.15
N LEU A 101 8.08 13.01 -3.90
CA LEU A 101 6.75 13.48 -3.54
C LEU A 101 6.56 14.96 -3.89
N ARG A 102 7.62 15.78 -3.80
CA ARG A 102 7.58 17.16 -4.28
C ARG A 102 7.32 17.21 -5.79
N ARG A 103 8.02 16.41 -6.60
CA ARG A 103 7.79 16.34 -8.06
C ARG A 103 6.38 15.85 -8.38
N LEU A 104 5.93 14.77 -7.74
CA LEU A 104 4.57 14.24 -7.92
C LEU A 104 3.49 15.24 -7.49
N ARG A 105 3.78 16.12 -6.52
CA ARG A 105 2.89 17.22 -6.13
C ARG A 105 2.84 18.32 -7.19
N GLU A 106 3.98 18.68 -7.78
CA GLU A 106 4.06 19.62 -8.91
C GLU A 106 3.29 19.07 -10.13
N GLU A 107 3.32 17.76 -10.35
CA GLU A 107 2.51 17.03 -11.34
C GLU A 107 1.02 16.84 -10.94
N LYS A 108 0.61 17.33 -9.76
CA LYS A 108 -0.75 17.17 -9.18
C LYS A 108 -1.19 15.72 -8.92
N ILE A 109 -0.27 14.76 -8.96
CA ILE A 109 -0.53 13.35 -8.68
C ILE A 109 -0.74 13.11 -7.17
N VAL A 110 0.00 13.82 -6.32
CA VAL A 110 -0.15 13.73 -4.86
C VAL A 110 -0.39 15.09 -4.21
N ARG A 111 -1.00 15.08 -3.03
CA ARG A 111 -1.12 16.20 -2.11
C ARG A 111 -0.54 15.80 -0.77
N ILE A 112 0.08 16.77 -0.10
CA ILE A 112 0.64 16.60 1.24
C ILE A 112 0.07 17.73 2.07
N SER A 113 -0.73 17.40 3.09
CA SER A 113 -1.31 18.41 3.98
C SER A 113 -0.22 19.04 4.86
N PRO A 114 -0.46 20.22 5.46
CA PRO A 114 0.46 20.81 6.44
C PRO A 114 0.76 19.90 7.63
N LYS A 115 -0.12 18.94 7.91
CA LYS A 115 0.04 17.91 8.95
C LYS A 115 0.84 16.68 8.49
N GLY A 116 1.33 16.69 7.25
CA GLY A 116 2.11 15.59 6.66
C GLY A 116 1.27 14.45 6.10
N GLU A 117 -0.05 14.61 5.98
CA GLU A 117 -0.94 13.56 5.45
C GLU A 117 -0.84 13.50 3.93
N LEU A 118 -0.61 12.30 3.40
CA LEU A 118 -0.49 12.05 1.97
C LEU A 118 -1.87 11.74 1.37
N SER A 119 -2.15 12.29 0.19
CA SER A 119 -3.31 11.91 -0.62
C SER A 119 -2.90 11.81 -2.09
N VAL A 120 -3.52 10.92 -2.84
CA VAL A 120 -3.19 10.64 -4.25
C VAL A 120 -4.42 10.82 -5.13
N ALA A 121 -4.24 11.39 -6.33
CA ALA A 121 -5.33 11.56 -7.28
C ALA A 121 -5.80 10.20 -7.83
N GLU A 122 -7.10 9.93 -7.76
CA GLU A 122 -7.70 8.69 -8.24
C GLU A 122 -7.51 8.53 -9.76
N ALA A 123 -7.62 9.62 -10.51
CA ALA A 123 -7.39 9.64 -11.95
C ALA A 123 -5.95 9.23 -12.30
N ALA A 124 -4.95 9.80 -11.63
CA ALA A 124 -3.54 9.46 -11.87
C ALA A 124 -3.23 7.99 -11.53
N LEU A 125 -3.84 7.43 -10.48
CA LEU A 125 -3.74 6.00 -10.20
C LEU A 125 -4.42 5.13 -11.27
N ARG A 126 -5.50 5.62 -11.87
CA ARG A 126 -6.21 4.91 -12.94
C ARG A 126 -5.38 4.88 -14.22
N ASP A 127 -4.80 6.01 -14.60
CA ASP A 127 -3.96 6.12 -15.80
C ASP A 127 -2.71 5.24 -15.67
N TYR A 128 -2.01 5.28 -14.53
CA TYR A 128 -0.85 4.42 -14.27
C TYR A 128 -1.18 2.92 -14.42
N LEU A 129 -2.32 2.47 -13.88
CA LEU A 129 -2.73 1.06 -13.97
C LEU A 129 -3.19 0.64 -15.37
N ASN A 130 -3.57 1.58 -16.22
CA ASN A 130 -3.93 1.31 -17.60
C ASN A 130 -2.70 1.26 -18.51
N GLU A 131 -1.62 1.99 -18.18
CA GLU A 131 -0.34 1.96 -18.91
C GLU A 131 0.48 0.68 -18.67
N GLU A 132 0.30 0.00 -17.52
CA GLU A 132 0.96 -1.29 -17.21
C GLU A 132 0.17 -2.54 -17.67
N ARG A 133 -0.95 -2.38 -18.39
CA ARG A 133 -1.76 -3.47 -18.96
C ARG A 133 -1.54 -3.62 -20.46
#